data_AF-A0AAV7G814-F1
#
_entry.id   AF-A0AAV7G814-F1
#
_cell.length_a   1.000
_cell.length_b   1.000
_cell.length_c   1.000
_cell.angle_alpha   90.00
_cell.angle_beta   90.00
_cell.angle_gamma   90.00
#
_symmetry.space_group_name_H-M   'P 1'
#
loop_
_entity.id
_entity.type
_entity.pdbx_description
1 polymer ?
#
loop_
_entity_poly.entity_id
_entity_poly.type
_entity_poly.pdbx_seq_one_letter_code
_entity_poly.pdbx_strand_id
1 'polypeptide(L)' 'MVFPQGLLHFQVQCGSTPAIAFATFNSPNPGLQITSLSLFGSSLPSPLVEKVTFLDDAQVKKLKKVLGGTG' A
#
# COMPACT_ATOMS: atom_id res chain seq x y z
N MET A 1 -17.14 -2.67 11.08
CA MET A 1 -15.79 -2.22 11.50
C MET A 1 -15.73 -0.72 11.24
N VAL A 2 -15.06 0.05 12.09
CA VAL A 2 -14.90 1.51 11.91
C VAL A 2 -13.42 1.82 11.91
N PHE A 3 -12.96 2.54 10.89
CA PHE A 3 -11.60 3.03 10.80
C PHE A 3 -11.62 4.55 10.94
N PRO A 4 -10.93 5.11 11.94
CA PRO A 4 -10.75 6.55 12.03
C PRO A 4 -10.05 7.09 10.77
N GLN A 5 -10.46 8.28 10.33
CA GLN A 5 -9.94 8.90 9.11
C GLN A 5 -8.41 9.03 9.16
N GLY A 6 -7.74 8.62 8.07
CA GLY A 6 -6.29 8.71 7.93
C GLY A 6 -5.49 7.59 8.60
N LEU A 7 -6.13 6.69 9.36
CA LEU A 7 -5.42 5.56 9.95
C LEU A 7 -5.21 4.42 8.95
N LEU A 8 -4.01 3.87 8.97
CA LEU A 8 -3.66 2.69 8.18
C LEU A 8 -4.48 1.49 8.68
N HIS A 9 -5.08 0.77 7.73
CA HIS A 9 -5.85 -0.44 7.98
C HIS A 9 -5.74 -1.38 6.78
N PHE A 10 -6.10 -2.65 6.97
CA PHE A 10 -6.02 -3.68 5.94
C PHE A 10 -7.11 -4.74 6.14
N GLN A 11 -7.38 -5.54 5.11
CA GLN A 11 -8.26 -6.69 5.17
C GLN A 11 -7.54 -7.91 4.61
N VAL A 12 -7.70 -9.07 5.26
CA VAL A 12 -7.19 -10.36 4.80
C VAL A 12 -8.29 -11.39 4.96
N GLN A 13 -8.55 -12.15 3.90
CA GLN A 13 -9.46 -13.30 3.96
C GLN A 13 -8.67 -14.54 4.38
N CYS A 14 -9.01 -15.12 5.53
CA CYS A 14 -8.33 -16.32 6.07
C CYS A 14 -9.09 -17.64 5.80
N GLY A 15 -10.33 -17.58 5.31
CA GLY A 15 -11.15 -18.76 5.00
C GLY A 15 -11.00 -19.26 3.57
N SER A 16 -11.48 -20.48 3.30
CA SER A 16 -11.38 -21.13 1.98
C SER A 16 -12.47 -20.72 0.98
N THR A 17 -13.48 -19.95 1.42
CA THR A 17 -14.56 -19.46 0.57
C THR A 17 -14.35 -17.99 0.21
N PRO A 18 -14.83 -17.51 -0.96
CA PRO A 18 -14.84 -16.10 -1.29
C PRO A 18 -15.56 -15.27 -0.23
N ALA A 19 -14.99 -14.12 0.13
CA ALA A 19 -15.58 -13.15 1.05
C ALA A 19 -15.80 -11.81 0.34
N ILE A 20 -16.86 -11.11 0.73
CA ILE A 20 -17.25 -9.81 0.18
C ILE A 20 -17.46 -8.85 1.35
N ALA A 21 -16.97 -7.62 1.21
CA ALA A 21 -17.17 -6.55 2.16
C ALA A 21 -17.75 -5.32 1.46
N PHE A 22 -18.67 -4.63 2.14
CA PHE A 22 -19.20 -3.35 1.70
C PHE A 22 -18.68 -2.25 2.63
N ALA A 23 -18.08 -1.21 2.05
CA ALA A 23 -17.56 -0.06 2.77
C ALA A 23 -18.41 1.19 2.48
N THR A 24 -18.64 1.98 3.51
CA THR A 24 -19.36 3.26 3.42
C THR A 24 -18.46 4.38 3.94
N PHE A 25 -18.46 5.52 3.25
CA PHE A 25 -17.65 6.68 3.60
C PHE A 25 -18.55 7.88 3.87
N ASN A 26 -18.12 8.76 4.77
CA ASN A 26 -18.81 10.02 5.08
C ASN A 26 -18.39 11.17 4.13
N SER A 27 -17.63 10.88 3.09
CA SER A 27 -17.18 11.82 2.06
C SER A 27 -17.52 11.28 0.67
N PRO A 28 -17.99 12.13 -0.26
CA PRO A 28 -18.17 11.75 -1.67
C PRO A 28 -16.83 11.55 -2.41
N ASN A 29 -15.72 12.03 -1.83
CA ASN A 29 -14.36 11.81 -2.34
C ASN A 29 -13.44 11.36 -1.18
N PRO A 30 -13.51 10.08 -0.77
CA PRO A 30 -12.73 9.59 0.37
C PRO A 30 -11.23 9.45 0.06
N GLY A 31 -10.86 9.38 -1.23
CA GLY A 31 -9.50 9.07 -1.65
C GLY A 31 -9.09 7.63 -1.31
N LEU A 32 -7.95 7.21 -1.85
CA LEU A 32 -7.34 5.93 -1.52
C LEU A 32 -5.82 6.05 -1.64
N GLN A 33 -5.11 5.67 -0.58
CA GLN A 33 -3.66 5.60 -0.58
C GLN A 33 -3.22 4.20 -0.13
N ILE A 34 -2.71 3.41 -1.08
CA ILE A 34 -2.21 2.07 -0.81
C ILE A 34 -0.72 2.18 -0.49
N THR A 35 -0.33 1.90 0.75
CA THR A 35 1.04 2.11 1.24
C THR A 35 2.11 1.45 0.38
N SER A 36 1.90 0.20 -0.07
CA SER A 36 2.85 -0.52 -0.91
C SER A 36 3.02 0.14 -2.29
N LEU A 37 1.94 0.63 -2.91
CA LEU A 37 2.00 1.36 -4.18
C LEU A 37 2.62 2.75 -4.00
N SER A 38 2.33 3.45 -2.91
CA SER A 38 2.94 4.76 -2.63
C SER A 38 4.45 4.66 -2.43
N LEU A 39 4.94 3.60 -1.77
CA LEU A 39 6.38 3.38 -1.55
C LEU A 39 7.09 2.82 -2.78
N PHE A 40 6.55 1.75 -3.37
CA PHE A 40 7.26 0.95 -4.37
C PHE A 40 6.64 1.05 -5.77
N GLY A 41 5.37 1.43 -5.92
CA GLY A 41 4.75 1.68 -7.23
C GLY A 41 4.93 3.12 -7.73
N SER A 42 5.72 3.93 -7.04
CA SER A 42 5.95 5.35 -7.34
C SER A 42 7.31 5.58 -8.01
N SER A 43 7.59 6.85 -8.35
CA SER A 43 8.88 7.31 -8.88
C SER A 43 9.82 7.85 -7.79
N LEU A 44 9.55 7.54 -6.51
CA LEU A 44 10.43 7.95 -5.41
C LEU A 44 11.83 7.36 -5.61
N PRO A 45 12.93 8.10 -5.43
CA PRO A 45 14.28 7.55 -5.52
C PRO A 45 14.49 6.35 -4.59
N SER A 46 15.06 5.25 -5.09
CA SER A 46 15.34 4.04 -4.30
C SER A 46 16.13 4.32 -3.01
N PRO A 47 17.16 5.19 -3.01
CA PRO A 47 17.88 5.53 -1.78
C PRO A 47 16.98 6.12 -0.67
N LEU A 48 15.91 6.83 -1.02
CA LEU A 48 14.95 7.36 -0.03
C LEU A 48 14.08 6.24 0.52
N VAL A 49 13.60 5.35 -0.34
CA VAL A 49 12.78 4.20 0.06
C VAL A 49 13.57 3.25 0.97
N GLU A 50 14.85 3.00 0.64
CA GLU A 50 15.78 2.22 1.47
C GLU A 50 15.90 2.82 2.88
N LYS A 51 16.04 4.15 3.00
CA LYS A 51 16.20 4.82 4.29
C LYS A 51 14.96 4.74 5.18
N VAL A 52 13.75 4.79 4.61
CA VAL A 52 12.51 4.78 5.39
C VAL A 52 11.99 3.37 5.69
N THR A 53 12.38 2.38 4.86
CA THR A 53 11.95 0.98 5.03
C THR A 53 13.03 0.09 5.64
N PHE A 54 14.29 0.53 5.64
CA PHE A 54 15.46 -0.24 6.06
C PHE A 54 15.71 -1.51 5.24
N LEU A 55 15.14 -1.59 4.03
CA LEU A 55 15.39 -2.64 3.05
C LEU A 55 16.66 -2.35 2.26
N ASP A 56 17.32 -3.40 1.75
CA ASP A 56 18.46 -3.23 0.84
C ASP A 56 18.01 -2.82 -0.57
N ASP A 57 18.95 -2.28 -1.36
CA ASP A 57 18.71 -1.81 -2.73
C ASP A 57 18.12 -2.90 -3.64
N ALA A 58 18.56 -4.15 -3.49
CA ALA A 58 18.06 -5.26 -4.29
C ALA A 58 16.60 -5.59 -3.96
N GLN A 59 16.23 -5.56 -2.67
CA GLN A 59 14.85 -5.72 -2.21
C GLN A 59 13.95 -4.58 -2.72
N VAL A 60 14.39 -3.32 -2.60
CA VAL A 60 13.62 -2.16 -3.07
C VAL A 60 13.41 -2.23 -4.58
N LYS A 61 14.45 -2.47 -5.37
CA LYS A 61 14.32 -2.61 -6.83
C LYS A 61 13.42 -3.77 -7.22
N LYS A 62 13.49 -4.89 -6.50
CA LYS A 62 12.58 -6.03 -6.72
C LYS A 62 11.13 -5.64 -6.49
N LEU A 63 10.82 -4.98 -5.37
CA LEU A 63 9.46 -4.54 -5.04
C LEU A 63 8.94 -3.51 -6.05
N LYS A 64 9.79 -2.56 -6.46
CA LYS A 64 9.44 -1.58 -7.49
C LYS A 64 9.13 -2.22 -8.83
N LYS A 65 9.95 -3.18 -9.26
CA LYS A 65 9.69 -3.93 -10.51
C LYS A 65 8.36 -4.69 -10.45
N VAL A 66 8.02 -5.30 -9.32
CA VAL A 66 6.76 -6.03 -9.15
C VAL A 66 5.55 -5.09 -9.16
N LEU A 67 5.69 -3.89 -8.59
CA LEU A 67 4.59 -2.94 -8.39
C LEU A 67 4.55 -1.82 -9.44
N GLY A 68 5.43 -1.85 -10.45
CA GLY A 68 5.45 -0.90 -11.58
C GLY A 68 6.09 0.45 -11.29
N GLY A 69 6.84 0.60 -10.19
CA GLY A 69 7.54 1.83 -9.84
C GLY A 69 8.86 2.02 -10.57
N THR A 70 9.41 3.23 -10.46
CA THR A 70 10.65 3.66 -11.11
C THR A 70 11.58 4.40 -10.14
N GLY A 71 12.83 4.63 -10.57
CA GLY A 71 13.91 5.18 -9.73
C GLY A 71 14.44 4.18 -8.72
#